data_AF-A0A8J8FJM1-F1
#
_entry.id   AF-A0A8J8FJM1-F1
#
_cell.length_a   1.000
_cell.length_b   1.000
_cell.length_c   1.000
_cell.angle_alpha   90.00
_cell.angle_beta   90.00
_cell.angle_gamma   90.00
#
_symmetry.space_group_name_H-M   'P 1'
#
loop_
_entity.id
_entity.type
_entity.pdbx_description
1 polymer ?
#
loop_
_entity_poly.entity_id
_entity_poly.type
_entity_poly.pdbx_seq_one_letter_code
_entity_poly.pdbx_strand_id
1 'polypeptide(L)'
;AVAVPEKADKFFANSIVETLCLSGREYSSLLRFISESFYKDEEGRILELEGGIYGNSQFYKGVGDFYFMNTCNKWTAKGLKSAGIDISPTFKLTAGSIMDHVKKYRKALTMGPTGHSKATPLRSAPFECQ
;
A
#
# COMPACT_ATOMS: atom_id res chain seq x y z
N ALA A 1 -7.35 -16.94 11.38
CA ALA A 1 -6.67 -15.99 10.49
C ALA A 1 -7.65 -14.88 10.10
N VAL A 2 -7.20 -13.62 10.14
CA VAL A 2 -7.93 -12.48 9.59
C VAL A 2 -7.90 -12.60 8.07
N ALA A 3 -9.06 -12.55 7.40
CA ALA A 3 -9.16 -12.74 5.97
C ALA A 3 -10.22 -11.82 5.37
N VAL A 4 -9.98 -11.37 4.13
CA VAL A 4 -11.00 -10.79 3.27
C VAL A 4 -11.54 -11.96 2.41
N PRO A 5 -12.73 -12.51 2.73
CA PRO A 5 -13.20 -13.79 2.19
C PRO A 5 -13.63 -13.73 0.72
N GLU A 6 -13.78 -12.53 0.16
CA GLU A 6 -14.16 -12.29 -1.23
C GLU A 6 -13.27 -11.19 -1.84
N LYS A 7 -13.51 -10.83 -3.11
CA LYS A 7 -12.76 -9.74 -3.73
C LYS A 7 -12.98 -8.43 -2.94
N ALA A 8 -11.91 -7.65 -2.74
CA ALA A 8 -11.94 -6.48 -1.88
C ALA A 8 -12.99 -5.43 -2.29
N ASP A 9 -13.24 -5.26 -3.59
CA ASP A 9 -14.28 -4.37 -4.12
C ASP A 9 -15.70 -4.82 -3.76
N LYS A 10 -15.93 -6.13 -3.62
CA LYS A 10 -17.20 -6.68 -3.13
C LYS A 10 -17.32 -6.62 -1.62
N PHE A 11 -16.27 -7.04 -0.91
CA PHE A 11 -16.25 -7.05 0.55
C PHE A 11 -16.42 -5.64 1.14
N PHE A 12 -15.79 -4.65 0.51
CA PHE A 12 -15.88 -3.24 0.89
C PHE A 12 -16.78 -2.45 -0.08
N ALA A 13 -17.98 -2.96 -0.37
CA ALA A 13 -18.90 -2.39 -1.36
C ALA A 13 -19.23 -0.90 -1.18
N ASN A 14 -19.15 -0.38 0.04
CA ASN A 14 -19.42 1.02 0.37
C ASN A 14 -18.14 1.89 0.47
N SER A 15 -17.00 1.37 0.00
CA SER A 15 -15.70 2.06 0.02
C SER A 15 -15.13 2.23 -1.38
N ILE A 16 -14.26 3.22 -1.53
CA ILE A 16 -13.46 3.36 -2.73
C ILE A 16 -12.33 2.34 -2.66
N VAL A 17 -12.31 1.39 -3.61
CA VAL A 17 -11.26 0.38 -3.76
C VAL A 17 -10.52 0.64 -5.06
N GLU A 18 -9.20 0.84 -4.97
CA GLU A 18 -8.33 1.03 -6.13
C GLU A 18 -7.36 -0.15 -6.27
N THR A 19 -7.20 -0.63 -7.50
CA THR A 19 -6.29 -1.74 -7.83
C THR A 19 -4.91 -1.20 -8.16
N LEU A 20 -3.88 -1.83 -7.61
CA LEU A 20 -2.49 -1.53 -7.89
C LEU A 20 -1.82 -2.75 -8.51
N CYS A 21 -1.15 -2.55 -9.65
CA CYS A 21 -0.53 -3.62 -10.39
C CYS A 21 0.98 -3.59 -10.19
N LEU A 22 1.49 -4.56 -9.45
CA LEU A 22 2.90 -4.67 -9.07
C LEU A 22 3.55 -5.85 -9.76
N SER A 23 4.79 -5.68 -10.20
CA SER A 23 5.67 -6.80 -10.54
C SER A 23 6.00 -7.60 -9.27
N GLY A 24 6.48 -8.84 -9.44
CA GLY A 24 6.84 -9.69 -8.30
C GLY A 24 7.86 -9.06 -7.35
N ARG A 25 8.81 -8.26 -7.87
CA ARG A 25 9.80 -7.54 -7.05
C ARG A 25 9.17 -6.40 -6.25
N GLU A 26 8.32 -5.60 -6.88
CA GLU A 26 7.61 -4.49 -6.22
C GLU A 26 6.67 -5.03 -5.12
N TYR A 27 5.94 -6.11 -5.42
CA TYR A 27 5.07 -6.78 -4.46
C TYR A 27 5.86 -7.35 -3.28
N SER A 28 6.99 -8.02 -3.54
CA SER A 28 7.86 -8.53 -2.48
C SER A 28 8.42 -7.42 -1.60
N SER A 29 8.77 -6.27 -2.18
CA SER A 29 9.23 -5.09 -1.45
C SER A 29 8.13 -4.49 -0.56
N LEU A 30 6.88 -4.45 -1.05
CA LEU A 30 5.71 -4.05 -0.26
C LEU A 30 5.47 -5.02 0.91
N LEU A 31 5.51 -6.32 0.67
CA LEU A 31 5.35 -7.34 1.72
C LEU A 31 6.44 -7.23 2.79
N ARG A 32 7.69 -6.98 2.38
CA ARG A 32 8.79 -6.74 3.33
C ARG A 32 8.51 -5.52 4.20
N PHE A 33 8.10 -4.40 3.61
CA PHE A 33 7.73 -3.20 4.38
C PHE A 33 6.61 -3.47 5.38
N ILE A 34 5.57 -4.21 4.98
CA ILE A 34 4.47 -4.59 5.88
C ILE A 34 4.98 -5.51 7.00
N SER A 35 5.80 -6.51 6.68
CA SER A 35 6.38 -7.43 7.66
C SER A 35 7.28 -6.73 8.68
N GLU A 36 8.08 -5.76 8.22
CA GLU A 36 8.97 -4.93 9.06
C GLU A 36 8.21 -3.89 9.87
N SER A 37 6.93 -3.63 9.55
CA SER A 37 6.09 -2.73 10.32
C SER A 37 5.55 -3.37 11.61
N PHE A 38 5.56 -4.70 11.72
CA PHE A 38 5.16 -5.41 12.94
C PHE A 38 6.31 -5.47 13.94
N TYR A 39 6.01 -5.17 15.20
CA TYR A 39 6.91 -5.46 16.30
C TYR A 39 7.07 -6.98 16.44
N LYS A 40 8.31 -7.43 16.60
CA LYS A 40 8.67 -8.82 16.86
C LYS A 40 9.42 -8.89 18.18
N ASP A 41 9.07 -9.85 19.04
CA ASP A 41 9.77 -10.10 20.29
C ASP A 41 11.15 -10.74 20.05
N GLU A 42 11.88 -11.07 21.13
CA GLU A 42 13.21 -11.68 21.07
C GLU A 42 13.21 -13.03 20.35
N GLU A 43 12.08 -13.74 20.35
CA GLU A 43 11.87 -14.99 19.63
C GLU A 43 11.37 -14.79 18.18
N GLY A 44 11.21 -13.54 17.74
CA GLY A 44 10.76 -13.19 16.39
C GLY A 44 9.24 -13.28 16.19
N ARG A 45 8.45 -13.42 17.26
CA ARG A 45 6.99 -13.54 17.20
C ARG A 45 6.32 -12.17 17.14
N ILE A 46 5.27 -12.07 16.33
CA ILE A 46 4.44 -10.86 16.26
C ILE A 46 3.55 -10.80 17.51
N LEU A 47 3.53 -9.64 18.17
CA LEU A 47 2.69 -9.45 19.35
C LEU A 47 1.26 -9.03 18.98
N GLU A 48 0.31 -9.93 19.23
CA GLU A 48 -1.12 -9.65 19.19
C GLU A 48 -1.54 -8.77 20.37
N LEU A 49 -2.43 -7.80 20.11
CA LEU A 49 -3.01 -6.93 21.12
C LEU A 49 -4.47 -7.34 21.37
N GLU A 50 -5.43 -6.60 20.84
CA GLU A 50 -6.87 -6.83 21.05
C GLU A 50 -7.59 -7.10 19.73
N GLY A 51 -8.83 -7.60 19.81
CA GLY A 51 -9.69 -7.77 18.63
C GLY A 51 -9.89 -6.44 17.90
N GLY A 52 -9.85 -6.48 16.56
CA GLY A 52 -10.05 -5.29 15.75
C GLY A 52 -11.52 -4.85 15.69
N ILE A 53 -11.75 -3.62 15.24
CA ILE A 53 -13.09 -3.00 15.18
C ILE A 53 -13.93 -3.42 13.96
N TYR A 54 -13.39 -4.28 13.08
CA TYR A 54 -14.05 -4.70 11.84
C TYR A 54 -14.17 -6.22 11.75
N GLY A 55 -15.39 -6.78 11.77
CA GLY A 55 -15.63 -8.21 11.53
C GLY A 55 -14.58 -9.14 12.17
N ASN A 56 -13.98 -10.02 11.37
CA ASN A 56 -12.83 -10.83 11.78
C ASN A 56 -11.52 -10.02 11.59
N SER A 57 -11.17 -9.14 12.54
CA SER A 57 -9.93 -8.35 12.54
C SER A 57 -9.20 -8.42 13.88
N GLN A 58 -7.92 -8.03 13.89
CA GLN A 58 -7.02 -8.14 15.03
C GLN A 58 -6.05 -6.94 15.03
N PHE A 59 -5.81 -6.34 16.19
CA PHE A 59 -4.73 -5.39 16.39
C PHE A 59 -3.43 -6.10 16.75
N TYR A 60 -2.33 -5.60 16.20
CA TYR A 60 -0.97 -6.07 16.46
C TYR A 60 -0.09 -4.88 16.83
N LYS A 61 0.93 -5.13 17.65
CA LYS A 61 1.91 -4.09 17.98
C LYS A 61 2.78 -3.77 16.76
N GLY A 62 2.87 -2.50 16.40
CA GLY A 62 3.75 -2.01 15.34
C GLY A 62 5.13 -1.59 15.85
N VAL A 63 6.09 -1.43 14.93
CA VAL A 63 7.40 -0.81 15.23
C VAL A 63 7.27 0.72 15.20
N GLY A 64 7.74 1.37 16.27
CA GLY A 64 7.74 2.83 16.43
C GLY A 64 6.45 3.37 17.06
N ASP A 65 6.50 4.64 17.46
CA ASP A 65 5.37 5.30 18.13
C ASP A 65 4.46 6.04 17.12
N PHE A 66 3.15 5.91 17.30
CA PHE A 66 2.16 6.72 16.60
C PHE A 66 2.13 8.13 17.22
N TYR A 67 2.94 9.04 16.69
CA TYR A 67 2.82 10.48 16.98
C TYR A 67 2.55 11.26 15.69
N PHE A 68 2.12 12.52 15.80
CA PHE A 68 1.63 13.41 14.72
C PHE A 68 2.38 13.36 13.37
N MET A 69 3.64 12.92 13.35
CA MET A 69 4.48 12.74 12.15
C MET A 69 4.44 11.33 11.50
N ASN A 70 3.67 10.38 12.04
CA ASN A 70 3.55 8.96 11.66
C ASN A 70 2.07 8.52 11.53
N THR A 71 1.27 9.30 10.81
CA THR A 71 -0.15 8.98 10.57
C THR A 71 -0.33 7.73 9.69
N CYS A 72 -1.52 7.13 9.73
CA CYS A 72 -1.91 6.04 8.82
C CYS A 72 -1.66 6.39 7.34
N ASN A 73 -1.96 7.63 6.94
CA ASN A 73 -1.72 8.11 5.58
C ASN A 73 -0.23 8.09 5.20
N LYS A 74 0.64 8.56 6.11
CA LYS A 74 2.08 8.54 5.86
C LYS A 74 2.65 7.13 5.85
N TRP A 75 2.14 6.24 6.70
CA TRP A 75 2.49 4.81 6.66
C TRP A 75 2.11 4.19 5.30
N THR A 76 0.88 4.43 4.83
CA THR A 76 0.43 3.97 3.51
C THR A 76 1.30 4.53 2.37
N ALA A 77 1.64 5.82 2.42
CA ALA A 77 2.52 6.44 1.41
C ALA A 77 3.94 5.83 1.42
N LYS A 78 4.49 5.49 2.60
CA LYS A 78 5.77 4.78 2.70
C LYS A 78 5.70 3.38 2.08
N GLY A 79 4.62 2.63 2.30
CA GLY A 79 4.41 1.32 1.67
C GLY A 79 4.26 1.40 0.15
N LEU A 80 3.50 2.36 -0.35
CA LEU A 80 3.41 2.61 -1.80
C LEU A 80 4.78 2.97 -2.40
N LYS A 81 5.56 3.79 -1.68
CA LYS A 81 6.94 4.13 -2.09
C LYS A 81 7.87 2.92 -2.07
N SER A 82 7.76 2.02 -1.08
CA SER A 82 8.56 0.78 -1.05
C SER A 82 8.23 -0.15 -2.22
N ALA A 83 7.01 -0.07 -2.75
CA ALA A 83 6.58 -0.78 -3.96
C ALA A 83 7.03 -0.08 -5.27
N GLY A 84 7.84 0.98 -5.21
CA GLY A 84 8.36 1.67 -6.39
C GLY A 84 7.46 2.76 -6.97
N ILE A 85 6.37 3.13 -6.28
CA ILE A 85 5.50 4.22 -6.72
C ILE A 85 6.14 5.55 -6.31
N ASP A 86 6.25 6.47 -7.25
CA ASP A 86 6.80 7.82 -7.01
C ASP A 86 5.81 8.72 -6.27
N ILE A 87 5.59 8.39 -5.01
CA ILE A 87 4.77 9.16 -4.06
C ILE A 87 5.68 9.77 -2.99
N SER A 88 5.49 11.07 -2.73
CA SER A 88 6.20 11.77 -1.64
C SER A 88 5.46 11.57 -0.31
N PRO A 89 6.05 10.90 0.70
CA PRO A 89 5.40 10.70 2.01
C PRO A 89 5.37 11.97 2.87
N THR A 90 6.09 13.02 2.47
CA THR A 90 6.28 14.25 3.24
C THR A 90 5.12 15.23 3.06
N PHE A 91 4.31 15.09 2.00
CA PHE A 91 3.25 16.06 1.63
C PHE A 91 1.87 15.42 1.35
N LYS A 92 1.66 14.17 1.77
CA LYS A 92 0.40 13.42 1.54
C LYS A 92 -0.33 13.18 2.85
N LEU A 93 -0.95 14.23 3.36
CA LEU A 93 -1.56 14.25 4.69
C LEU A 93 -2.94 13.58 4.75
N THR A 94 -3.63 13.42 3.61
CA THR A 94 -5.01 12.91 3.56
C THR A 94 -5.12 11.62 2.75
N ALA A 95 -6.09 10.78 3.13
CA ALA A 95 -6.42 9.56 2.40
C ALA A 95 -6.77 9.85 0.94
N GLY A 96 -7.54 10.93 0.68
CA GLY A 96 -7.91 11.35 -0.69
C GLY A 96 -6.68 11.61 -1.57
N SER A 97 -5.65 12.27 -1.04
CA SER A 97 -4.44 12.58 -1.82
C SER A 97 -3.62 11.34 -2.20
N ILE A 98 -3.72 10.27 -1.39
CA ILE A 98 -3.11 8.97 -1.66
C ILE A 98 -3.93 8.24 -2.74
N MET A 99 -5.25 8.15 -2.55
CA MET A 99 -6.14 7.47 -3.49
C MET A 99 -6.10 8.11 -4.88
N ASP A 100 -6.09 9.45 -4.97
CA ASP A 100 -5.93 10.17 -6.23
C ASP A 100 -4.60 9.85 -6.93
N HIS A 101 -3.53 9.68 -6.16
CA HIS A 101 -2.22 9.35 -6.70
C HIS A 101 -2.21 7.92 -7.25
N VAL A 102 -2.76 6.95 -6.51
CA VAL A 102 -2.90 5.55 -6.97
C VAL A 102 -3.74 5.49 -8.25
N LYS A 103 -4.86 6.22 -8.30
CA LYS A 103 -5.72 6.30 -9.49
C LYS A 103 -4.99 6.88 -10.70
N LYS A 104 -4.22 7.97 -10.51
CA LYS A 104 -3.40 8.58 -11.58
C LYS A 104 -2.31 7.63 -12.05
N TYR A 105 -1.62 6.97 -11.13
CA TYR A 105 -0.59 5.97 -11.44
C TYR A 105 -1.17 4.83 -12.28
N ARG A 106 -2.31 4.25 -11.86
CA ARG A 106 -3.04 3.23 -12.63
C ARG A 106 -3.39 3.70 -14.04
N LYS A 107 -3.96 4.90 -14.18
CA LYS A 107 -4.28 5.48 -15.50
C LYS A 107 -3.06 5.60 -16.41
N ALA A 108 -1.93 6.07 -15.86
CA ALA A 108 -0.68 6.20 -16.61
C ALA A 108 -0.16 4.83 -17.11
N LEU A 109 -0.32 3.77 -16.31
CA LEU A 109 0.02 2.41 -16.71
C LEU A 109 -0.89 1.88 -17.84
N THR A 110 -2.17 2.24 -17.85
CA THR A 110 -3.12 1.80 -18.88
C THR A 110 -3.00 2.55 -20.20
N MET A 111 -2.44 3.76 -20.21
CA MET A 111 -2.41 4.62 -21.40
C MET A 111 -1.17 4.40 -22.30
N GLY A 112 -0.19 3.59 -21.88
CA GLY A 112 1.04 3.38 -22.65
C GLY A 112 1.85 4.68 -22.89
N PRO A 113 3.08 4.60 -23.42
CA PRO A 113 3.85 5.79 -23.73
C PRO A 113 3.31 6.44 -25.01
N THR A 114 2.51 7.51 -24.89
CA THR A 114 2.35 8.45 -26.00
C THR A 114 3.65 9.24 -26.13
N GLY A 115 4.28 9.12 -27.30
CA GLY A 115 5.62 9.66 -27.56
C GLY A 115 5.76 11.15 -27.26
N HIS A 116 7.00 11.55 -26.97
CA HIS A 116 7.51 12.92 -26.73
C HIS A 116 7.55 13.43 -25.29
N SER A 117 8.02 12.61 -24.33
CA SER A 117 8.55 13.17 -23.08
C SER A 117 9.94 12.61 -22.78
N LYS A 118 10.92 13.50 -22.57
CA LYS A 118 12.31 13.18 -22.16
C LYS A 118 12.42 12.69 -20.71
N ALA A 119 11.34 12.18 -20.13
CA ALA A 119 11.37 11.54 -18.83
C ALA A 119 11.74 10.06 -19.02
N THR A 120 12.74 9.60 -18.26
CA THR A 120 13.12 8.17 -18.22
C THR A 120 11.87 7.31 -18.02
N PRO A 121 11.60 6.31 -18.89
CA PRO A 121 10.40 5.50 -18.77
C PRO A 121 10.43 4.72 -17.45
N LEU A 122 9.45 4.96 -16.58
CA LEU A 122 9.33 4.27 -15.27
C LEU A 122 8.94 2.78 -15.39
N ARG A 123 8.82 2.22 -16.60
CA ARG A 123 8.53 0.80 -16.81
C ARG A 123 9.00 0.31 -18.18
N SER A 124 9.84 -0.71 -18.19
CA SER A 124 9.99 -1.59 -19.34
C SER A 124 8.92 -2.68 -19.24
N ALA A 125 7.93 -2.60 -20.13
CA ALA A 125 6.81 -3.53 -20.35
C ALA A 125 5.55 -3.36 -19.48
N PRO A 126 4.35 -3.48 -20.10
CA PRO A 126 3.10 -3.57 -19.38
C PRO A 126 3.01 -4.93 -18.68
N PHE A 127 3.09 -4.94 -17.34
CA PHE A 127 2.62 -6.08 -16.57
C PHE A 127 1.10 -6.07 -16.58
N GLU A 128 0.48 -7.15 -17.05
CA GLU A 128 -0.95 -7.36 -16.91
C GLU A 128 -1.29 -7.52 -15.42
N CYS A 129 -2.29 -6.76 -14.97
CA CYS A 129 -2.87 -6.94 -13.66
C CYS A 129 -3.74 -8.20 -13.73
N GLN A 130 -3.26 -9.34 -13.23
CA GLN A 130 -4.12 -10.49 -12.96
C GLN A 130 -4.90 -10.29 -11.66
#